data_AF-A0A5B8A0M9-F1
#
_entry.id   AF-A0A5B8A0M9-F1
#
_cell.length_a   1.000
_cell.length_b   1.000
_cell.length_c   1.000
_cell.angle_alpha   90.00
_cell.angle_beta   90.00
_cell.angle_gamma   90.00
#
_symmetry.space_group_name_H-M   'P 1'
#
loop_
_entity.id
_entity.type
_entity.pdbx_description
1 polymer ?
#
loop_
_entity_poly.entity_id
_entity_poly.type
_entity_poly.pdbx_seq_one_letter_code
_entity_poly.pdbx_strand_id
1 'polypeptide(L)' 'MSDQWNLPEDDEAWTTLLRSLPQGQLEPRPFFFARLQARLATQPPLLALPTWLRRSVYAFSLAALVLALNADTALSAMP' A
#
# COMPACT_ATOMS: atom_id res chain seq x y z
N MET A 1 16.15 22.91 7.31
CA MET A 1 15.65 21.71 8.01
C MET A 1 14.84 22.26 9.18
N SER A 2 13.51 22.26 9.19
CA SER A 2 12.56 21.22 8.80
C SER A 2 11.17 21.83 8.73
N ASP A 3 10.52 21.74 7.57
CA ASP A 3 9.05 21.75 7.42
C ASP A 3 8.78 20.96 6.15
N GLN A 4 9.07 19.65 6.21
CA GLN A 4 9.04 18.86 4.99
C GLN A 4 7.61 18.65 4.49
N TRP A 5 6.59 18.81 5.34
CA TRP A 5 5.19 18.75 4.92
C TRP A 5 4.31 19.65 5.80
N ASN A 6 4.34 20.97 5.56
CA ASN A 6 3.31 21.90 6.08
C ASN A 6 2.02 21.67 5.27
N LEU A 7 1.33 20.59 5.59
CA LEU A 7 0.09 20.17 4.95
C LEU A 7 -1.06 21.04 5.49
N PRO A 8 -1.94 21.57 4.64
CA PRO A 8 -3.09 22.32 5.11
C PRO A 8 -4.00 21.45 5.99
N GLU A 9 -4.48 21.99 7.11
CA GLU A 9 -5.44 21.30 7.98
C GLU A 9 -6.87 21.44 7.45
N ASP A 10 -7.15 22.55 6.76
CA ASP A 10 -8.48 22.90 6.24
C ASP A 10 -8.70 22.51 4.77
N ASP A 11 -9.89 22.01 4.46
CA ASP A 11 -10.31 21.65 3.10
C ASP A 11 -10.24 22.83 2.12
N GLU A 12 -10.56 24.05 2.56
CA GLU A 12 -10.48 25.24 1.70
C GLU A 12 -9.03 25.58 1.31
N ALA A 13 -8.11 25.41 2.26
CA ALA A 13 -6.68 25.63 2.03
C ALA A 13 -6.11 24.58 1.07
N TRP A 14 -6.61 23.34 1.12
CA TRP A 14 -6.35 22.32 0.11
C TRP A 14 -6.82 22.73 -1.28
N THR A 15 -8.06 23.21 -1.42
CA THR A 15 -8.57 23.61 -2.75
C THR A 15 -7.78 24.78 -3.35
N THR A 16 -7.31 25.70 -2.51
CA THR A 16 -6.50 26.85 -2.93
C THR A 16 -5.11 26.41 -3.39
N LEU A 17 -4.48 25.49 -2.66
CA LEU A 17 -3.19 24.89 -3.04
C LEU A 17 -3.31 24.06 -4.32
N LEU A 18 -4.36 23.27 -4.47
CA LEU A 18 -4.58 22.48 -5.69
C LEU A 18 -4.83 23.35 -6.92
N ARG A 19 -5.48 24.50 -6.73
CA ARG A 19 -5.73 25.48 -7.81
C ARG A 19 -4.47 26.23 -8.21
N SER A 20 -3.51 26.40 -7.30
CA SER A 20 -2.24 27.09 -7.58
C SER A 20 -1.23 26.20 -8.29
N LEU A 21 -1.43 24.87 -8.30
CA LEU A 21 -0.59 23.96 -9.05
C LEU A 21 -0.74 24.23 -10.56
N PRO A 22 0.39 24.36 -11.29
CA PRO A 22 0.33 24.54 -12.73
C PRO A 22 -0.34 23.32 -13.34
N GLN A 23 -1.47 23.54 -14.03
CA GLN A 23 -2.07 22.53 -14.88
C GLN A 23 -1.10 22.26 -16.02
N GLY A 24 -0.20 21.30 -15.81
CA GLY A 24 0.74 20.86 -16.83
C GLY A 24 -0.04 20.52 -18.09
N GLN A 25 0.39 21.11 -19.20
CA GLN A 25 -0.20 20.87 -20.52
C GLN A 25 -0.44 19.37 -20.71
N LEU A 26 -1.69 19.02 -21.02
CA LEU A 26 -2.09 17.71 -21.50
C LEU A 26 -1.48 17.51 -22.89
N GLU A 27 -0.17 17.28 -22.96
CA GLU A 27 0.43 16.78 -24.19
C GLU A 27 -0.24 15.44 -24.54
N PRO A 28 -0.48 15.15 -25.83
CA PRO A 28 -0.87 13.83 -26.30
C PRO A 28 0.35 12.88 -26.25
N ARG A 29 1.00 12.78 -25.10
CA ARG A 29 1.95 11.71 -24.80
C ARG A 29 1.13 10.42 -24.73
N PRO A 30 1.63 9.28 -25.25
CA PRO A 30 0.93 8.00 -25.10
C PRO A 30 0.59 7.84 -23.62
N PHE A 31 -0.73 7.75 -23.38
CA PHE A 31 -1.35 7.90 -22.07
C PHE A 31 -0.49 7.22 -21.02
N PHE A 32 -0.23 7.90 -19.91
CA PHE A 32 0.43 7.28 -18.76
C PHE A 32 -0.15 5.89 -18.49
N PHE A 33 -1.48 5.78 -18.60
CA PHE A 33 -2.22 4.53 -18.53
C PHE A 33 -1.78 3.48 -19.56
N ALA A 34 -1.66 3.82 -20.84
CA ALA A 34 -1.24 2.89 -21.89
C ALA A 34 0.19 2.38 -21.65
N ARG A 35 1.11 3.26 -21.22
CA ARG A 35 2.48 2.86 -20.87
C ARG A 35 2.56 2.05 -19.58
N LEU A 36 1.74 2.38 -18.58
CA LEU A 36 1.63 1.61 -17.34
C LEU A 36 1.07 0.22 -17.62
N GLN A 37 0.01 0.12 -18.41
CA GLN A 37 -0.61 -1.13 -18.81
C GLN A 37 0.38 -2.01 -19.59
N ALA A 38 1.13 -1.44 -20.53
CA ALA A 38 2.17 -2.16 -21.26
C ALA A 38 3.26 -2.70 -20.33
N ARG A 39 3.69 -1.91 -19.33
CA ARG A 39 4.68 -2.34 -18.32
C ARG A 39 4.14 -3.43 -17.40
N LEU A 40 2.88 -3.35 -16.98
CA LEU A 40 2.23 -4.39 -16.17
C LEU A 40 2.05 -5.69 -16.97
N ALA A 41 1.71 -5.58 -18.26
CA ALA A 41 1.56 -6.74 -19.14
C ALA A 41 2.90 -7.43 -19.47
N THR A 42 4.01 -6.69 -19.46
CA THR A 42 5.37 -7.23 -19.64
C THR A 42 6.05 -7.63 -18.34
N GLN A 43 5.43 -7.36 -17.19
CA GLN A 43 5.99 -7.76 -15.91
C GLN A 43 5.95 -9.30 -15.82
N PRO A 44 7.09 -9.95 -15.51
CA PRO A 44 7.09 -11.39 -15.37
C PRO A 44 6.07 -11.79 -14.31
N PRO A 45 5.31 -12.89 -14.50
CA PRO A 45 4.37 -13.32 -13.49
C PRO A 45 5.12 -13.47 -12.18
N LEU A 46 4.72 -12.68 -11.18
CA LEU A 46 5.19 -12.85 -9.81
C LEU A 46 5.06 -14.33 -9.48
N LEU A 47 6.20 -14.99 -9.22
CA LEU A 47 6.32 -16.45 -9.04
C LEU A 47 5.03 -16.99 -8.43
N ALA A 48 4.22 -17.62 -9.28
CA ALA A 48 2.88 -18.05 -8.91
C ALA A 48 3.02 -19.26 -8.00
N LEU A 49 3.28 -19.00 -6.72
CA LEU A 49 3.29 -20.05 -5.70
C LEU A 49 1.96 -20.79 -5.79
N PRO A 50 1.99 -22.14 -5.82
CA PRO A 50 0.77 -22.93 -5.87
C PRO A 50 -0.22 -22.50 -4.80
N THR A 51 -1.50 -22.51 -5.13
CA THR A 51 -2.57 -21.98 -4.27
C THR A 51 -2.62 -22.67 -2.90
N TRP A 52 -2.27 -23.95 -2.82
CA TRP A 52 -2.16 -24.70 -1.56
C TRP A 52 -1.05 -24.14 -0.67
N LEU A 53 0.12 -23.82 -1.24
CA LEU A 53 1.24 -23.25 -0.50
C LEU A 53 0.92 -21.84 0.02
N ARG A 54 0.24 -21.02 -0.79
CA ARG A 54 -0.25 -19.70 -0.35
C ARG A 54 -1.20 -19.84 0.85
N ARG A 55 -2.16 -20.75 0.77
CA ARG A 55 -3.10 -21.02 1.86
C ARG A 55 -2.39 -21.43 3.16
N SER A 56 -1.38 -22.29 3.05
CA SER A 56 -0.57 -22.70 4.20
C SER A 56 0.17 -21.54 4.83
N VAL A 57 0.81 -20.67 4.02
CA VAL A 57 1.50 -19.49 4.54
C VAL A 57 0.54 -18.57 5.28
N TYR A 58 -0.63 -18.26 4.70
CA TYR A 58 -1.64 -17.44 5.38
C TYR A 58 -2.16 -18.08 6.67
N ALA A 59 -2.39 -19.39 6.68
CA ALA A 59 -2.81 -20.11 7.87
C ALA A 59 -1.74 -20.06 8.99
N PHE A 60 -0.47 -20.26 8.64
CA PHE A 60 0.64 -20.13 9.57
C PHE A 60 0.80 -18.71 10.10
N SER A 61 0.73 -17.70 9.23
CA SER A 61 0.80 -16.29 9.65
C SER A 61 -0.34 -15.91 10.59
N LEU A 62 -1.56 -16.37 10.29
CA LEU A 62 -2.72 -16.14 11.16
C LEU A 62 -2.53 -16.82 12.52
N ALA A 63 -2.13 -18.09 12.53
CA ALA A 63 -1.88 -18.85 13.76
C ALA A 63 -0.78 -18.21 14.62
N ALA A 64 0.32 -17.78 13.99
CA ALA A 64 1.41 -17.10 14.67
C ALA A 64 0.97 -15.75 15.25
N LEU A 65 0.15 -14.99 14.51
CA LEU A 65 -0.40 -13.71 14.98
C LEU A 65 -1.32 -13.91 16.17
N VAL A 66 -2.24 -14.88 16.10
CA VAL A 66 -3.12 -15.25 17.22
C VAL A 66 -2.29 -15.66 18.43
N LEU A 67 -1.27 -16.50 18.24
CA LEU A 67 -0.40 -16.94 19.34
C LEU A 67 0.37 -15.77 19.97
N ALA A 68 0.92 -14.86 19.15
CA ALA A 68 1.63 -13.68 19.64
C ALA A 68 0.72 -12.74 20.44
N LEU A 69 -0.52 -12.51 19.95
CA LEU A 69 -1.51 -11.68 20.64
C LEU A 69 -1.98 -12.31 21.97
N ASN A 70 -1.94 -13.63 22.07
CA ASN A 70 -2.34 -14.39 23.26
C ASN A 70 -1.14 -14.86 24.10
N ALA A 71 0.09 -14.42 23.79
CA ALA A 71 1.27 -14.82 24.55
C ALA A 71 1.21 -14.32 26.00
N ASP A 72 0.65 -13.11 26.23
CA ASP A 72 0.45 -12.56 27.57
C ASP A 72 -0.65 -13.29 28.37
N THR A 73 -1.65 -13.86 27.70
CA THR A 73 -2.73 -14.64 28.37
C THR A 73 -2.29 -16.05 28.74
N ALA A 74 -1.34 -16.63 28.01
CA ALA A 74 -0.79 -17.96 28.32
C ALA A 74 0.14 -17.96 29.54
N LEU A 75 0.92 -16.88 29.77
CA LEU A 75 1.80 -16.75 30.94
C LEU A 75 1.05 -16.45 32.25
N SER A 76 -0.14 -15.85 32.17
CA SER A 76 -0.97 -15.51 33.33
C SER A 76 -1.96 -16.63 33.70
N ALA A 77 -2.02 -17.72 32.93
CA ALA A 77 -2.86 -18.90 33.17
C ALA A 77 -2.11 -20.08 33.83
N MET A 78 -0.81 -19.93 34.14
CA MET A 78 -0.07 -20.85 35.01
C MET A 78 -0.13 -20.32 36.46
N PRO A 79 -0.74 -21.03 37.42
CA PRO A 79 -0.71 -20.67 38.85
C PRO A 79 0.66 -20.89 39.49
#